data_AF-A0A3D0ZN44-F1
#
_entry.id   AF-A0A3D0ZN44-F1
#
_cell.length_a   1.000
_cell.length_b   1.000
_cell.length_c   1.000
_cell.angle_alpha   90.00
_cell.angle_beta   90.00
_cell.angle_gamma   90.00
#
_symmetry.space_group_name_H-M   'P 1'
#
loop_
_entity.id
_entity.type
_entity.pdbx_description
1 polymer ?
#
loop_
_entity_poly.entity_id
_entity_poly.type
_entity_poly.pdbx_seq_one_letter_code
_entity_poly.pdbx_strand_id
1 'polypeptide(L)'
;PYGTCDGTGSPACVYVHGYAMAFDDVASLKEAGDDVVRHMWWLDVETGNSWLSDTAANAAELEGMTAYLKSTGAEVGIYSTTYQFGKIVGKVNPGSNLYTLKDWLPGAESTSSAQENCAAAPLTPGGIVTTTQFTEGNLDYNYRCPAAAPVPTSPPTPQPEQVRFEAYAEMHAAQIS
;
A
#
# COMPACT_ATOMS: atom_id res chain seq x y z
N PRO A 1 6.00 -2.64 -18.52
CA PRO A 1 6.36 -3.92 -17.84
C PRO A 1 5.97 -5.16 -18.65
N TYR A 2 4.86 -5.11 -19.40
CA TYR A 2 4.26 -6.27 -20.09
C TYR A 2 4.65 -6.45 -21.56
N GLY A 3 5.61 -5.67 -22.08
CA GLY A 3 5.94 -5.65 -23.51
C GLY A 3 5.09 -4.66 -24.31
N THR A 4 4.88 -4.95 -25.58
CA THR A 4 4.16 -4.08 -26.53
C THR A 4 2.69 -4.46 -26.61
N CYS A 5 1.79 -3.47 -26.56
CA CYS A 5 0.38 -3.70 -26.82
C CYS A 5 0.16 -4.12 -28.28
N ASP A 6 -0.52 -5.24 -28.48
CA ASP A 6 -0.84 -5.87 -29.76
C ASP A 6 -2.27 -5.59 -30.26
N GLY A 7 -3.02 -4.75 -29.54
CA GLY A 7 -4.42 -4.42 -29.83
C GLY A 7 -5.44 -5.43 -29.27
N THR A 8 -5.02 -6.40 -28.45
CA THR A 8 -5.92 -7.38 -27.81
C THR A 8 -6.18 -7.04 -26.34
N GLY A 9 -6.93 -7.88 -25.61
CA GLY A 9 -7.07 -7.80 -24.15
C GLY A 9 -5.85 -8.29 -23.36
N SER A 10 -4.65 -8.25 -23.95
CA SER A 10 -3.41 -8.68 -23.31
C SER A 10 -3.02 -7.77 -22.14
N PRO A 11 -2.28 -8.25 -21.13
CA PRO A 11 -1.74 -7.43 -20.04
C PRO A 11 -1.02 -6.15 -20.51
N ALA A 12 -0.34 -6.20 -21.67
CA ALA A 12 0.31 -5.03 -22.25
C ALA A 12 -0.69 -3.96 -22.71
N CYS A 13 -1.78 -4.36 -23.34
CA CYS A 13 -2.79 -3.42 -23.81
C CYS A 13 -3.65 -2.87 -22.69
N VAL A 14 -4.08 -3.70 -21.74
CA VAL A 14 -4.90 -3.24 -20.63
C VAL A 14 -4.10 -2.35 -19.67
N TYR A 15 -2.79 -2.57 -19.52
CA TYR A 15 -1.91 -1.61 -18.84
C TYR A 15 -1.92 -0.23 -19.53
N VAL A 16 -1.77 -0.21 -20.86
CA VAL A 16 -1.82 1.06 -21.63
C VAL A 16 -3.21 1.70 -21.52
N HIS A 17 -4.26 0.90 -21.54
CA HIS A 17 -5.64 1.36 -21.34
C HIS A 17 -5.80 2.02 -19.97
N GLY A 18 -5.44 1.33 -18.87
CA GLY A 18 -5.52 1.91 -17.52
C GLY A 18 -4.67 3.17 -17.36
N TYR A 19 -3.48 3.22 -17.96
CA TYR A 19 -2.65 4.42 -17.99
C TYR A 19 -3.36 5.59 -18.68
N ALA A 20 -4.01 5.34 -19.83
CA ALA A 20 -4.75 6.35 -20.58
C ALA A 20 -6.01 6.81 -19.84
N MET A 21 -6.76 5.90 -19.22
CA MET A 21 -7.92 6.24 -18.39
C MET A 21 -7.55 7.21 -17.27
N ALA A 22 -6.49 6.90 -16.52
CA ALA A 22 -6.01 7.79 -15.47
C ALA A 22 -5.48 9.13 -16.02
N PHE A 23 -4.94 9.15 -17.24
CA PHE A 23 -4.56 10.38 -17.93
C PHE A 23 -5.78 11.28 -18.20
N ASP A 24 -6.85 10.71 -18.72
CA ASP A 24 -8.08 11.43 -19.03
C ASP A 24 -8.78 11.94 -17.76
N ASP A 25 -8.75 11.17 -16.67
CA ASP A 25 -9.29 11.58 -15.37
C ASP A 25 -8.54 12.80 -14.80
N VAL A 26 -7.21 12.79 -14.84
CA VAL A 26 -6.39 13.92 -14.40
C VAL A 26 -6.59 15.14 -15.28
N ALA A 27 -6.72 14.95 -16.60
CA ALA A 27 -7.04 16.03 -17.52
C ALA A 27 -8.40 16.67 -17.17
N SER A 28 -9.42 15.85 -16.90
CA SER A 28 -10.75 16.30 -16.50
C SER A 28 -10.74 17.07 -15.18
N LEU A 29 -10.00 16.61 -14.18
CA LEU A 29 -9.83 17.33 -12.91
C LEU A 29 -9.18 18.69 -13.11
N LYS A 30 -8.16 18.76 -13.97
CA LYS A 30 -7.47 20.01 -14.31
C LYS A 30 -8.39 20.99 -15.04
N GLU A 31 -9.23 20.51 -15.95
CA GLU A 31 -10.24 21.33 -16.63
C GLU A 31 -11.27 21.92 -15.64
N ALA A 32 -11.59 21.18 -14.58
CA ALA A 32 -12.41 21.67 -13.48
C ALA A 32 -11.69 22.69 -12.56
N GLY A 33 -10.42 23.02 -12.85
CA GLY A 33 -9.64 24.01 -12.11
C GLY A 33 -8.99 23.49 -10.82
N ASP A 34 -8.83 22.18 -10.69
CA ASP A 34 -8.19 21.56 -9.53
C ASP A 34 -6.88 20.84 -9.90
N ASP A 35 -6.15 20.39 -8.89
CA ASP A 35 -4.81 19.79 -9.03
C ASP A 35 -4.78 18.38 -8.45
N VAL A 36 -4.32 17.43 -9.27
CA VAL A 36 -4.23 16.00 -8.98
C VAL A 36 -3.48 15.70 -7.68
N VAL A 37 -2.44 16.47 -7.37
CA VAL A 37 -1.58 16.20 -6.20
C VAL A 37 -2.24 16.58 -4.87
N ARG A 38 -3.37 17.29 -4.90
CA ARG A 38 -4.11 17.69 -3.70
C ARG A 38 -5.00 16.58 -3.17
N HIS A 39 -5.10 15.47 -3.88
CA HIS A 39 -6.07 14.41 -3.63
C HIS A 39 -5.38 13.05 -3.44
N MET A 40 -6.02 12.22 -2.63
CA MET A 40 -5.80 10.78 -2.65
C MET A 40 -6.68 10.17 -3.74
N TRP A 41 -6.09 9.40 -4.64
CA TRP A 41 -6.81 8.69 -5.68
C TRP A 41 -7.06 7.25 -5.27
N TRP A 42 -8.34 6.88 -5.11
CA TRP A 42 -8.75 5.51 -4.80
C TRP A 42 -9.16 4.80 -6.07
N LEU A 43 -8.46 3.73 -6.42
CA LEU A 43 -8.87 2.83 -7.49
C LEU A 43 -10.00 1.95 -6.98
N ASP A 44 -11.19 2.12 -7.55
CA ASP A 44 -12.41 1.42 -7.15
C ASP A 44 -12.48 0.01 -7.77
N VAL A 45 -12.19 -1.00 -6.96
CA VAL A 45 -12.13 -2.40 -7.37
C VAL A 45 -13.31 -3.16 -6.77
N GLU A 46 -14.45 -3.10 -7.44
CA GLU A 46 -15.67 -3.77 -7.03
C GLU A 46 -16.33 -4.57 -8.15
N THR A 47 -17.14 -5.55 -7.77
CA THR A 47 -17.88 -6.44 -8.67
C THR A 47 -19.05 -5.75 -9.37
N GLY A 48 -19.40 -4.52 -8.96
CA GLY A 48 -20.31 -3.64 -9.69
C GLY A 48 -19.69 -3.05 -10.97
N ASN A 49 -18.36 -3.03 -11.08
CA ASN A 49 -17.64 -2.52 -12.24
C ASN A 49 -17.45 -3.59 -13.33
N SER A 50 -17.02 -3.14 -14.52
CA SER A 50 -16.70 -4.04 -15.63
C SER A 50 -15.26 -4.54 -15.52
N TRP A 51 -15.08 -5.86 -15.54
CA TRP A 51 -13.77 -6.50 -15.44
C TRP A 51 -13.61 -7.62 -16.47
N LEU A 52 -12.37 -7.86 -16.89
CA LEU A 52 -12.04 -9.07 -17.63
C LEU A 52 -12.10 -10.28 -16.70
N SER A 53 -12.28 -11.47 -17.29
CA SER A 53 -12.19 -12.73 -16.55
C SER A 53 -10.75 -13.06 -16.13
N ASP A 54 -9.75 -12.49 -16.79
CA ASP A 54 -8.34 -12.67 -16.46
C ASP A 54 -7.89 -11.68 -15.38
N THR A 55 -7.66 -12.21 -14.18
CA THR A 55 -7.20 -11.43 -13.03
C THR A 55 -5.84 -10.76 -13.25
N ALA A 56 -4.95 -11.38 -14.03
CA ALA A 56 -3.64 -10.80 -14.31
C ALA A 56 -3.74 -9.60 -15.25
N ALA A 57 -4.68 -9.64 -16.20
CA ALA A 57 -5.00 -8.50 -17.05
C ALA A 57 -5.59 -7.34 -16.22
N ASN A 58 -6.55 -7.62 -15.33
CA ASN A 58 -7.10 -6.59 -14.44
C ASN A 58 -6.04 -5.97 -13.52
N ALA A 59 -5.10 -6.77 -13.00
CA ALA A 59 -3.97 -6.27 -12.23
C ALA A 59 -3.08 -5.34 -13.08
N ALA A 60 -2.78 -5.71 -14.32
CA ALA A 60 -1.99 -4.89 -15.23
C ALA A 60 -2.68 -3.55 -15.55
N GLU A 61 -4.01 -3.53 -15.68
CA GLU A 61 -4.79 -2.31 -15.86
C GLU A 61 -4.65 -1.35 -14.67
N LEU A 62 -4.85 -1.84 -13.46
CA LEU A 62 -4.67 -1.07 -12.22
C LEU A 62 -3.22 -0.58 -12.05
N GLU A 63 -2.24 -1.39 -12.44
CA GLU A 63 -0.83 -0.98 -12.44
C GLU A 63 -0.57 0.18 -13.42
N GLY A 64 -1.25 0.16 -14.58
CA GLY A 64 -1.22 1.24 -15.57
C GLY A 64 -1.78 2.55 -15.01
N MET A 65 -2.98 2.50 -14.42
CA MET A 65 -3.60 3.65 -13.74
C MET A 65 -2.68 4.20 -12.64
N THR A 66 -2.17 3.30 -11.78
CA THR A 66 -1.27 3.66 -10.68
C THR A 66 0.02 4.29 -11.18
N ALA A 67 0.59 3.77 -12.27
CA ALA A 67 1.82 4.31 -12.84
C ALA A 67 1.64 5.75 -13.33
N TYR A 68 0.54 6.04 -14.02
CA TYR A 68 0.26 7.40 -14.47
C TYR A 68 0.01 8.34 -13.29
N LEU A 69 -0.90 8.00 -12.38
CA LEU A 69 -1.22 8.84 -11.22
C LEU A 69 0.04 9.16 -10.38
N LYS A 70 0.86 8.15 -10.07
CA LYS A 70 2.13 8.37 -9.35
C LYS A 70 3.10 9.25 -10.13
N SER A 71 3.12 9.18 -11.46
CA SER A 71 3.98 10.05 -12.29
C SER A 71 3.62 11.54 -12.18
N THR A 72 2.38 11.85 -11.81
CA THR A 72 1.92 13.23 -11.55
C THR A 72 2.28 13.73 -10.14
N GLY A 73 2.75 12.86 -9.25
CA GLY A 73 2.99 13.15 -7.84
C GLY A 73 1.79 12.87 -6.92
N ALA A 74 0.69 12.32 -7.45
CA ALA A 74 -0.49 11.97 -6.68
C ALA A 74 -0.25 10.77 -5.75
N GLU A 75 -0.95 10.76 -4.62
CA GLU A 75 -1.08 9.54 -3.80
C GLU A 75 -2.16 8.62 -4.38
N VAL A 76 -1.93 7.31 -4.33
CA VAL A 76 -2.82 6.29 -4.87
C VAL A 76 -3.09 5.22 -3.81
N GLY A 77 -4.33 4.75 -3.74
CA GLY A 77 -4.77 3.62 -2.93
C GLY A 77 -5.80 2.76 -3.66
N ILE A 78 -6.22 1.65 -3.04
CA ILE A 78 -7.20 0.72 -3.58
C ILE A 78 -8.42 0.68 -2.65
N TYR A 79 -9.61 0.83 -3.21
CA TYR A 79 -10.87 0.53 -2.53
C TYR A 79 -11.35 -0.87 -2.95
N SER A 80 -11.54 -1.76 -1.98
CA SER A 80 -12.15 -3.07 -2.22
C SER A 80 -12.41 -3.81 -0.92
N THR A 81 -13.21 -4.89 -1.01
CA THR A 81 -13.17 -5.96 0.00
C THR A 81 -12.12 -7.00 -0.39
N THR A 82 -11.57 -7.74 0.58
CA THR A 82 -10.66 -8.87 0.30
C THR A 82 -11.28 -9.89 -0.67
N TYR A 83 -12.59 -10.13 -0.56
CA TYR A 83 -13.30 -11.06 -1.44
C TYR A 83 -13.36 -10.56 -2.89
N GLN A 84 -13.79 -9.32 -3.10
CA GLN A 84 -13.91 -8.73 -4.44
C GLN A 84 -12.53 -8.57 -5.09
N PHE A 85 -11.55 -8.07 -4.34
CA PHE A 85 -10.17 -7.95 -4.82
C PHE A 85 -9.58 -9.30 -5.23
N GLY A 86 -9.77 -10.34 -4.40
CA GLY A 86 -9.31 -11.70 -4.72
C GLY A 86 -9.97 -12.30 -5.96
N LYS A 87 -11.22 -11.93 -6.25
CA LYS A 87 -11.93 -12.34 -7.46
C LYS A 87 -11.50 -11.57 -8.71
N ILE A 88 -11.25 -10.28 -8.59
CA ILE A 88 -11.02 -9.37 -9.72
C ILE A 88 -9.53 -9.30 -10.08
N VAL A 89 -8.66 -9.12 -9.09
CA VAL A 89 -7.23 -8.86 -9.26
C VAL A 89 -6.40 -10.08 -8.89
N GLY A 90 -6.88 -10.87 -7.93
CA GLY A 90 -6.16 -12.04 -7.45
C GLY A 90 -4.87 -11.68 -6.72
N LYS A 91 -3.81 -12.49 -6.90
CA LYS A 91 -2.55 -12.32 -6.18
C LYS A 91 -1.67 -11.26 -6.84
N VAL A 92 -1.33 -10.21 -6.08
CA VAL A 92 -0.36 -9.20 -6.48
C VAL A 92 1.06 -9.61 -6.08
N ASN A 93 2.01 -9.54 -7.01
CA ASN A 93 3.41 -9.85 -6.75
C ASN A 93 4.12 -8.71 -6.00
N PRO A 94 5.12 -8.99 -5.13
CA PRO A 94 5.88 -7.95 -4.43
C PRO A 94 6.57 -6.90 -5.31
N GLY A 95 6.83 -7.21 -6.58
CA GLY A 95 7.41 -6.26 -7.54
C GLY A 95 6.38 -5.33 -8.22
N SER A 96 5.09 -5.53 -7.98
CA SER A 96 4.02 -4.70 -8.53
C SER A 96 3.94 -3.34 -7.83
N ASN A 97 3.61 -2.28 -8.57
CA ASN A 97 3.39 -0.95 -7.99
C ASN A 97 2.09 -0.85 -7.16
N LEU A 98 1.26 -1.90 -7.14
CA LEU A 98 0.07 -2.08 -6.31
C LEU A 98 0.39 -2.66 -4.92
N TYR A 99 1.53 -3.34 -4.77
CA TYR A 99 1.81 -4.21 -3.63
C TYR A 99 1.91 -3.48 -2.28
N THR A 100 2.20 -2.18 -2.28
CA THR A 100 2.36 -1.39 -1.06
C THR A 100 1.40 -0.20 -1.02
N LEU A 101 0.30 -0.26 -1.77
CA LEU A 101 -0.69 0.81 -1.76
C LEU A 101 -1.46 0.83 -0.43
N LYS A 102 -2.03 2.00 -0.15
CA LYS A 102 -2.99 2.17 0.93
C LYS A 102 -4.31 1.51 0.53
N ASP A 103 -5.01 0.96 1.51
CA ASP A 103 -6.29 0.30 1.30
C ASP A 103 -7.41 1.07 1.99
N TRP A 104 -8.55 1.13 1.30
CA TRP A 104 -9.85 1.58 1.79
C TRP A 104 -10.80 0.39 1.81
N LEU A 105 -11.08 -0.13 3.01
CA LEU A 105 -11.88 -1.35 3.18
C LEU A 105 -13.33 -1.04 3.54
N PRO A 106 -14.32 -1.42 2.71
CA PRO A 106 -15.73 -1.32 3.07
C PRO A 106 -16.23 -2.54 3.83
N GLY A 107 -17.47 -2.46 4.31
CA GLY A 107 -18.20 -3.57 4.91
C GLY A 107 -18.42 -3.50 6.42
N ALA A 108 -18.12 -2.36 7.06
CA ALA A 108 -18.54 -2.12 8.44
C ALA A 108 -20.01 -1.66 8.52
N GLU A 109 -20.65 -1.88 9.66
CA GLU A 109 -22.07 -1.54 9.90
C GLU A 109 -22.24 -0.32 10.83
N SER A 110 -21.15 0.17 11.40
CA SER A 110 -21.10 1.31 12.32
C SER A 110 -19.70 1.88 12.39
N THR A 111 -19.57 3.11 12.91
CA THR A 111 -18.28 3.74 13.21
C THR A 111 -17.38 2.87 14.08
N SER A 112 -17.94 2.16 15.08
CA SER A 112 -17.15 1.28 15.96
C SER A 112 -16.53 0.12 15.19
N SER A 113 -17.34 -0.58 14.38
CA SER A 113 -16.83 -1.66 13.53
C SER A 113 -15.88 -1.17 12.45
N ALA A 114 -16.06 0.06 11.94
CA ALA A 114 -15.13 0.68 11.00
C ALA A 114 -13.77 0.94 11.66
N GLN A 115 -13.76 1.40 12.90
CA GLN A 115 -12.53 1.57 13.67
C GLN A 115 -11.83 0.24 13.95
N GLU A 116 -12.57 -0.82 14.28
CA GLU A 116 -12.01 -2.17 14.47
C GLU A 116 -11.37 -2.70 13.17
N ASN A 117 -12.04 -2.47 12.03
CA ASN A 117 -11.55 -2.89 10.71
C ASN A 117 -10.24 -2.22 10.29
N CYS A 118 -9.79 -1.16 10.97
CA CYS A 118 -8.45 -0.61 10.73
C CYS A 118 -7.32 -1.59 11.06
N ALA A 119 -7.58 -2.61 11.88
CA ALA A 119 -6.64 -3.69 12.18
C ALA A 119 -6.78 -4.91 11.24
N ALA A 120 -7.68 -4.84 10.24
CA ALA A 120 -7.85 -5.92 9.28
C ALA A 120 -6.60 -6.11 8.41
N ALA A 121 -6.47 -7.29 7.82
CA ALA A 121 -5.41 -7.53 6.85
C ALA A 121 -5.62 -6.64 5.60
N PRO A 122 -4.54 -6.03 5.07
CA PRO A 122 -4.59 -5.29 3.81
C PRO A 122 -4.93 -6.22 2.62
N LEU A 123 -5.37 -5.62 1.52
CA LEU A 123 -5.70 -6.30 0.25
C LEU A 123 -4.49 -7.03 -0.35
N THR A 124 -3.30 -6.48 -0.12
CA THR A 124 -2.03 -7.10 -0.51
C THR A 124 -1.12 -7.24 0.73
N PRO A 125 -0.23 -8.25 0.80
CA PRO A 125 0.62 -8.43 1.98
C PRO A 125 1.55 -7.27 2.32
N GLY A 126 1.86 -6.39 1.36
CA GLY A 126 2.67 -5.19 1.58
C GLY A 126 1.86 -3.91 1.78
N GLY A 127 0.52 -3.98 1.67
CA GLY A 127 -0.38 -2.84 1.79
C GLY A 127 -0.59 -2.39 3.24
N ILE A 128 -1.39 -1.34 3.40
CA ILE A 128 -1.79 -0.82 4.72
C ILE A 128 -3.21 -0.27 4.67
N VAL A 129 -4.06 -0.70 5.61
CA VAL A 129 -5.40 -0.14 5.76
C VAL A 129 -5.30 1.26 6.34
N THR A 130 -5.73 2.28 5.58
CA THR A 130 -5.74 3.67 6.06
C THR A 130 -7.14 4.24 6.18
N THR A 131 -8.12 3.61 5.54
CA THR A 131 -9.50 4.03 5.53
C THR A 131 -10.41 2.82 5.62
N THR A 132 -11.50 2.93 6.36
CA THR A 132 -12.57 1.93 6.38
C THR A 132 -13.91 2.61 6.10
N GLN A 133 -14.86 1.91 5.50
CA GLN A 133 -16.19 2.42 5.19
C GLN A 133 -17.26 1.66 5.96
N PHE A 134 -18.25 2.39 6.47
CA PHE A 134 -19.46 1.84 7.04
C PHE A 134 -20.70 2.51 6.43
N THR A 135 -21.82 1.79 6.46
CA THR A 135 -23.10 2.28 5.94
C THR A 135 -24.06 2.60 7.09
N GLU A 136 -24.64 3.80 7.11
CA GLU A 136 -25.70 4.17 8.05
C GLU A 136 -26.82 4.92 7.30
N GLY A 137 -28.06 4.45 7.39
CA GLY A 137 -29.20 5.13 6.78
C GLY A 137 -29.10 5.32 5.26
N ASN A 138 -28.54 4.35 4.54
CA ASN A 138 -28.25 4.36 3.08
C ASN A 138 -27.18 5.37 2.63
N LEU A 139 -26.35 5.86 3.55
CA LEU A 139 -25.21 6.70 3.22
C LEU A 139 -23.91 5.97 3.58
N ASP A 140 -22.90 6.18 2.76
CA ASP A 140 -21.54 5.71 3.00
C ASP A 140 -20.79 6.73 3.85
N TYR A 141 -20.23 6.24 4.95
CA TYR A 141 -19.38 7.00 5.83
C TYR A 141 -18.00 6.37 5.89
N ASN A 142 -16.99 7.21 6.07
CA ASN A 142 -15.60 6.80 6.08
C ASN A 142 -14.95 7.10 7.42
N TYR A 143 -14.20 6.13 7.93
CA TYR A 143 -13.36 6.27 9.10
C TYR A 143 -11.89 6.25 8.66
N ARG A 144 -11.14 7.29 9.01
CA ARG A 144 -9.70 7.36 8.76
C ARG A 144 -8.98 6.63 9.89
N CYS A 145 -8.24 5.59 9.53
CA CYS A 145 -7.48 4.83 10.51
C CYS A 145 -6.36 5.68 11.14
N PRO A 146 -6.10 5.49 12.44
CA PRO A 146 -4.95 6.12 13.07
C PRO A 146 -3.67 5.60 12.40
N ALA A 147 -2.65 6.46 12.30
CA ALA A 147 -1.33 5.99 11.89
C ALA A 147 -0.88 4.90 12.87
N ALA A 148 -0.28 3.82 12.35
CA ALA A 148 0.33 2.81 13.20
C ALA A 148 1.27 3.53 14.19
N ALA A 149 1.08 3.26 15.49
CA ALA A 149 1.93 3.85 16.50
C ALA A 149 3.40 3.54 16.15
N PRO A 150 4.33 4.50 16.29
CA PRO A 150 5.74 4.19 16.11
C PRO A 150 6.09 3.01 17.02
N VAL A 151 6.70 1.97 16.44
CA VAL A 151 7.15 0.80 17.20
C VAL A 151 8.01 1.34 18.36
N PRO A 152 7.71 0.99 19.64
CA PRO A 152 8.59 1.38 20.73
C PRO A 152 9.98 0.87 20.40
N THR A 153 10.97 1.76 20.24
CA THR A 153 12.35 1.34 20.04
C THR A 153 12.72 0.46 21.22
N SER A 154 13.03 -0.81 20.96
CA SER A 154 13.59 -1.69 22.00
C SER A 154 14.76 -0.96 22.65
N PRO A 155 14.83 -0.88 23.99
CA PRO A 155 16.00 -0.27 24.63
C PRO A 155 17.27 -0.98 24.13
N PRO A 156 18.37 -0.25 23.93
CA PRO A 156 19.60 -0.85 23.45
C PRO A 156 19.98 -2.01 24.36
N THR A 157 20.34 -3.14 23.75
CA THR A 157 20.87 -4.31 24.45
C THR A 157 21.98 -3.85 25.41
N PRO A 158 21.96 -4.23 26.69
CA PRO A 158 23.07 -3.90 27.60
C PRO A 158 24.36 -4.44 26.99
N GLN A 159 25.34 -3.58 26.74
CA GLN A 159 26.68 -4.04 26.37
C GLN A 159 27.20 -4.92 27.51
N PRO A 160 27.84 -6.06 27.23
CA PRO A 160 28.44 -6.87 28.28
C PRO A 160 29.47 -6.02 29.02
N GLU A 161 29.29 -5.92 30.34
CA GLU A 161 30.17 -5.20 31.23
C GLU A 161 31.59 -5.75 31.09
N GLN A 162 32.54 -4.89 30.76
CA GLN A 162 33.92 -5.25 30.54
C GLN A 162 34.52 -5.69 31.89
N VAL A 163 34.61 -7.01 32.09
CA VAL A 163 35.21 -7.59 33.30
C VAL A 163 36.65 -7.10 33.42
N ARG A 164 36.90 -6.21 34.38
CA ARG A 164 38.24 -5.71 34.71
C ARG A 164 39.06 -6.87 35.28
N PHE A 165 39.98 -7.40 34.50
CA PHE A 165 41.05 -8.27 35.00
C PHE A 165 42.19 -7.40 35.53
N GLU A 166 42.29 -7.25 36.85
CA GLU A 166 43.51 -6.76 37.51
C GLU A 166 44.09 -7.83 38.44
N ALA A 167 45.39 -8.02 38.27
CA ALA A 167 46.38 -8.69 39.11
C ALA A 167 46.37 -10.23 39.14
N TYR A 168 47.45 -10.84 38.63
CA TYR A 168 48.43 -11.58 39.44
C TYR A 168 49.71 -11.86 38.64
N ALA A 169 50.84 -11.87 39.37
CA ALA A 169 52.22 -12.25 39.00
C ALA A 169 53.07 -11.16 38.31
N GLU A 170 54.29 -10.83 38.73
CA GLU A 170 55.10 -11.27 39.87
C GLU A 170 56.29 -10.29 39.95
N MET A 171 56.76 -10.03 41.18
CA MET A 171 58.03 -9.36 41.41
C MET A 171 59.17 -10.24 40.90
N HIS A 172 60.31 -9.70 40.46
CA HIS A 172 61.69 -10.15 40.79
C HIS A 172 62.74 -9.20 40.18
N ALA A 173 63.41 -8.47 41.08
CA ALA A 173 64.84 -8.14 41.20
C ALA A 173 65.75 -7.75 39.99
N ALA A 174 66.41 -6.61 40.23
CA ALA A 174 67.87 -6.35 40.09
C ALA A 174 68.42 -5.60 38.85
N GLN A 175 69.08 -4.47 39.21
CA GLN A 175 70.10 -3.63 38.58
C GLN A 175 70.94 -4.27 37.46
N ILE A 176 71.44 -3.48 36.49
CA ILE A 176 72.85 -3.00 36.39
C ILE A 176 72.87 -1.68 35.55
N SER A 177 73.69 -0.72 36.03
CA SER A 177 74.20 0.56 35.48
C SER A 177 73.77 1.06 34.10
#